data_AF-A0A6S7HFN2-F1
#
_entry.id   AF-A0A6S7HFN2-F1
#
_cell.length_a   1.000
_cell.length_b   1.000
_cell.length_c   1.000
_cell.angle_alpha   90.00
_cell.angle_beta   90.00
_cell.angle_gamma   90.00
#
_symmetry.space_group_name_H-M   'P 1'
#
loop_
_entity.id
_entity.type
_entity.pdbx_description
1 polymer ?
#
loop_
_entity_poly.entity_id
_entity_poly.type
_entity_poly.pdbx_seq_one_letter_code
_entity_poly.pdbx_strand_id
1 'polypeptide(L)'
;MDVGGHLAFYFGNSLHWVELTPYPGIDANYLYDFLLTGRRLEPPNYCPNEIADVMSKCWEEDPDDRPNFHRLKEMLYETLCCETMTQTSAENEQSSNTSTPVLI
;
A
#
# COMPACT_ATOMS: atom_id res chain seq x y z
N MET A 1 11.94 -27.33 6.17
CA MET A 1 11.18 -26.66 7.25
C MET A 1 10.69 -25.37 6.65
N ASP A 2 9.37 -25.29 6.53
CA ASP A 2 8.54 -24.25 5.92
C ASP A 2 8.64 -22.91 6.69
N VAL A 3 8.51 -21.76 5.99
CA VAL A 3 7.36 -20.83 6.09
C VAL A 3 7.46 -19.65 5.09
N GLY A 4 6.43 -19.53 4.24
CA GLY A 4 5.97 -18.28 3.58
C GLY A 4 6.55 -18.01 2.19
N GLY A 5 5.83 -17.99 1.08
CA GLY A 5 4.38 -17.93 0.85
C GLY A 5 4.17 -17.26 -0.51
N HIS A 6 4.08 -18.03 -1.59
CA HIS A 6 3.52 -17.57 -2.86
C HIS A 6 2.90 -18.79 -3.56
N LEU A 7 1.62 -18.99 -3.30
CA LEU A 7 0.82 -20.04 -3.95
C LEU A 7 0.57 -19.62 -5.40
N ALA A 8 1.43 -20.05 -6.32
CA ALA A 8 1.13 -20.00 -7.74
C ALA A 8 0.08 -21.07 -8.06
N PHE A 9 -1.21 -20.71 -8.03
CA PHE A 9 -2.27 -21.58 -8.53
C PHE A 9 -2.32 -21.51 -10.06
N TYR A 10 -1.85 -22.57 -10.73
CA TYR A 10 -2.00 -22.75 -12.17
C TYR A 10 -3.35 -23.40 -12.48
N PHE A 11 -4.32 -22.63 -12.96
CA PHE A 11 -5.47 -23.17 -13.70
C PHE A 11 -5.53 -22.49 -15.07
N GLY A 12 -5.11 -23.22 -16.11
CA GLY A 12 -5.34 -22.89 -17.53
C GLY A 12 -4.69 -21.60 -18.04
N ASN A 13 -3.46 -21.68 -18.58
CA ASN A 13 -2.82 -20.76 -19.55
C ASN A 13 -3.04 -19.23 -19.45
N SER A 14 -3.42 -18.67 -18.31
CA SER A 14 -3.49 -17.24 -18.08
C SER A 14 -2.76 -16.93 -16.78
N LEU A 15 -1.67 -16.17 -16.88
CA LEU A 15 -0.99 -15.61 -15.71
C LEU A 15 -2.00 -14.73 -14.96
N HIS A 16 -2.31 -15.12 -13.72
CA HIS A 16 -3.29 -14.45 -12.87
C HIS A 16 -2.68 -13.19 -12.25
N TRP A 17 -2.66 -12.08 -12.99
CA TRP A 17 -2.30 -10.75 -12.48
C TRP A 17 -3.40 -10.11 -11.61
N VAL A 18 -4.15 -10.90 -10.83
CA VAL A 18 -5.34 -10.38 -10.12
C VAL A 18 -4.99 -9.42 -8.99
N GLU A 19 -3.77 -9.50 -8.43
CA GLU A 19 -3.30 -8.49 -7.47
C GLU A 19 -3.01 -7.12 -8.10
N LEU A 20 -2.98 -7.02 -9.44
CA LEU A 20 -2.76 -5.77 -10.18
C LEU A 20 -4.01 -5.30 -10.92
N THR A 21 -5.11 -6.05 -10.85
CA THR A 21 -6.35 -5.68 -11.54
C THR A 21 -7.12 -4.70 -10.67
N PRO A 22 -7.39 -3.46 -11.14
CA PRO A 22 -8.18 -2.50 -10.39
C PRO A 22 -9.56 -3.08 -10.03
N TYR A 23 -9.96 -2.95 -8.77
CA TYR A 23 -11.23 -3.47 -8.24
C TYR A 23 -11.41 -4.99 -8.42
N PRO A 24 -10.51 -5.82 -7.86
CA PRO A 24 -10.61 -7.26 -8.00
C PRO A 24 -11.90 -7.77 -7.37
N GLY A 25 -12.64 -8.62 -8.09
CA GLY A 25 -13.92 -9.18 -7.63
C GLY A 25 -15.15 -8.28 -7.83
N ILE A 26 -14.99 -7.07 -8.38
CA ILE A 26 -16.11 -6.22 -8.80
C ILE A 26 -16.32 -6.39 -10.31
N ASP A 27 -17.52 -6.80 -10.71
CA ASP A 27 -17.88 -6.86 -12.13
C ASP A 27 -17.94 -5.43 -12.71
N ALA A 28 -17.43 -5.26 -13.93
CA ALA A 28 -17.37 -3.95 -14.59
C ALA A 28 -18.75 -3.28 -14.73
N ASN A 29 -19.83 -4.06 -14.82
CA ASN A 29 -21.20 -3.53 -14.88
C ASN A 29 -21.66 -2.91 -13.55
N TYR A 30 -21.12 -3.39 -12.41
CA TYR A 30 -21.45 -2.85 -11.07
C TYR A 30 -20.43 -1.84 -10.56
N LEU A 31 -19.31 -1.65 -11.27
CA LEU A 31 -18.25 -0.75 -10.83
C LEU A 31 -18.75 0.70 -10.73
N TYR A 32 -19.59 1.15 -11.65
CA TYR A 32 -20.15 2.50 -11.60
C TYR A 32 -20.98 2.73 -10.34
N ASP A 33 -21.91 1.82 -10.04
CA ASP A 33 -22.74 1.90 -8.83
C ASP A 33 -21.90 1.81 -7.56
N PHE A 34 -20.84 0.99 -7.57
CA PHE A 34 -19.88 0.92 -6.48
C PHE A 34 -19.19 2.29 -6.24
N LEU A 35 -18.73 2.97 -7.29
CA LEU A 35 -18.08 4.27 -7.18
C LEU A 35 -19.04 5.38 -6.72
N LEU A 36 -20.32 5.31 -7.08
CA LEU A 36 -21.34 6.24 -6.62
C LEU A 36 -21.62 6.16 -5.11
N THR A 37 -21.23 5.08 -4.45
CA THR A 37 -21.32 4.98 -2.98
C THR A 37 -20.19 5.69 -2.24
N GLY A 38 -19.33 6.44 -2.95
CA GLY A 38 -18.13 7.08 -2.40
C GLY A 38 -16.97 6.11 -2.14
N ARG A 39 -17.16 4.81 -2.36
CA ARG A 39 -16.10 3.82 -2.21
C ARG A 39 -15.07 3.94 -3.33
N ARG A 40 -13.80 3.73 -2.99
CA ARG A 40 -12.65 3.76 -3.88
C ARG A 40 -11.76 2.54 -3.62
N LEU A 41 -10.77 2.35 -4.48
CA LEU A 41 -9.81 1.26 -4.34
C LEU A 41 -9.00 1.45 -3.05
N GLU A 42 -8.86 0.39 -2.27
CA GLU A 42 -8.00 0.42 -1.09
C GLU A 42 -6.52 0.45 -1.51
N PRO A 43 -5.67 1.21 -0.81
CA PRO A 43 -4.25 1.24 -1.10
C PRO A 43 -3.61 -0.15 -0.84
N PRO A 44 -2.60 -0.56 -1.62
CA PRO A 44 -1.86 -1.78 -1.35
C PRO A 44 -1.19 -1.78 0.03
N ASN A 45 -0.96 -2.97 0.61
CA ASN A 45 -0.39 -3.14 1.97
C ASN A 45 0.97 -2.44 2.19
N TYR A 46 1.74 -2.21 1.14
CA TYR A 46 3.08 -1.60 1.20
C TYR A 46 3.11 -0.19 0.60
N CYS A 47 1.94 0.43 0.40
CA CYS A 47 1.83 1.79 -0.09
C CYS A 47 2.05 2.77 1.08
N PRO A 48 2.98 3.74 0.95
CA PRO A 48 3.12 4.82 1.94
C PRO A 48 1.80 5.57 2.11
N ASN A 49 1.47 5.95 3.34
CA ASN A 49 0.21 6.66 3.64
C ASN A 49 0.11 7.96 2.83
N GLU A 50 1.23 8.66 2.68
CA GLU A 50 1.31 9.90 1.93
C GLU A 50 0.96 9.69 0.44
N ILE A 51 1.34 8.54 -0.14
CA ILE A 51 0.95 8.18 -1.51
C ILE A 51 -0.53 7.79 -1.56
N ALA A 52 -1.05 7.08 -0.55
CA ALA A 52 -2.47 6.78 -0.43
C ALA A 52 -3.33 8.05 -0.33
N ASP A 53 -2.85 9.07 0.38
CA ASP A 53 -3.51 10.38 0.48
C ASP A 53 -3.52 11.11 -0.87
N VAL A 54 -2.39 11.10 -1.59
CA VAL A 54 -2.32 11.64 -2.95
C VAL A 54 -3.30 10.92 -3.89
N MET A 55 -3.36 9.59 -3.84
CA MET A 55 -4.31 8.79 -4.63
C MET A 55 -5.76 9.13 -4.27
N SER A 56 -6.08 9.26 -2.98
CA SER A 56 -7.41 9.61 -2.51
C SER A 56 -7.86 10.98 -3.03
N LYS A 57 -6.97 11.97 -3.04
CA LYS A 57 -7.24 13.30 -3.61
C LYS A 57 -7.54 13.28 -5.11
N CYS A 58 -6.93 12.38 -5.86
CA CYS A 58 -7.25 12.18 -7.28
C CYS A 58 -8.66 11.62 -7.52
N TRP A 59 -9.30 11.06 -6.48
CA TRP A 59 -10.56 10.34 -6.56
C TRP A 59 -11.73 11.03 -5.87
N GLU A 60 -11.57 12.32 -5.52
CA GLU A 60 -12.64 13.16 -4.95
C GLU A 60 -13.89 13.13 -5.85
N GLU A 61 -15.06 13.13 -5.21
CA GLU A 61 -16.34 13.06 -5.92
C GLU A 61 -16.54 14.29 -6.79
N ASP A 62 -16.31 15.48 -6.21
CA ASP A 62 -16.32 16.74 -6.93
C ASP A 62 -15.09 16.83 -7.86
N PRO A 63 -15.27 16.99 -9.18
CA PRO A 63 -14.17 17.23 -10.11
C PRO A 63 -13.32 18.45 -9.77
N ASP A 64 -13.90 19.50 -9.16
CA ASP A 64 -13.20 20.74 -8.84
C ASP A 64 -12.26 20.59 -7.62
N ASP A 65 -12.53 19.60 -6.76
CA ASP A 65 -11.66 19.26 -5.62
C ASP A 65 -10.45 18.40 -6.02
N ARG A 66 -10.45 17.84 -7.23
CA ARG A 66 -9.34 17.02 -7.72
C ARG A 66 -8.13 17.89 -8.05
N PRO A 67 -6.91 17.47 -7.67
CA PRO A 67 -5.72 18.20 -8.03
C PRO A 67 -5.52 18.14 -9.55
N ASN A 68 -5.25 19.29 -10.15
CA ASN A 68 -4.75 19.33 -11.53
C ASN A 68 -3.35 18.69 -11.61
N PHE A 69 -2.90 18.36 -12.81
CA PHE A 69 -1.60 17.71 -13.02
C PHE A 69 -0.41 18.48 -12.46
N HIS A 70 -0.46 19.81 -12.45
CA HIS A 70 0.62 20.62 -11.88
C HIS A 70 0.69 20.42 -10.37
N ARG A 71 -0.46 20.52 -9.68
CA ARG A 71 -0.53 20.30 -8.23
C ARG A 71 -0.22 18.86 -7.85
N LEU A 72 -0.73 17.88 -8.61
CA LEU A 72 -0.44 16.46 -8.40
C LEU A 72 1.07 16.18 -8.49
N LYS A 73 1.74 16.79 -9.47
CA LYS A 73 3.20 16.69 -9.61
C LYS A 73 3.90 17.19 -8.35
N GLU A 74 3.56 18.38 -7.88
CA GLU A 74 4.14 18.95 -6.64
C GLU A 74 3.94 18.04 -5.43
N MET A 75 2.71 17.56 -5.22
CA MET A 75 2.37 16.65 -4.12
C MET A 75 3.23 15.39 -4.16
N LEU A 76 3.41 14.79 -5.34
CA LEU A 76 4.27 13.62 -5.50
C LEU A 76 5.74 13.91 -5.21
N TYR A 77 6.27 15.07 -5.61
CA TYR A 77 7.64 15.44 -5.25
C TYR A 77 7.79 15.65 -3.75
N GLU A 78 6.85 16.34 -3.11
CA GLU A 78 6.84 16.56 -1.66
C GLU A 78 6.83 15.23 -0.89
N THR A 79 5.97 14.31 -1.29
CA THR A 79 5.87 12.97 -0.68
C THR A 79 7.14 12.14 -0.87
N LEU A 80 7.61 12.01 -2.11
CA LEU A 80 8.73 11.12 -2.45
C LEU A 80 10.08 11.69 -2.01
N CYS A 81 10.26 13.02 -1.96
CA CYS A 81 11.51 13.61 -1.49
C CYS A 81 11.69 13.49 0.05
N CYS A 82 10.63 13.20 0.81
CA CYS A 82 10.72 12.98 2.25
C CYS A 82 11.22 11.56 2.63
N GLU A 83 11.28 10.61 1.68
CA GLU A 83 11.63 9.19 1.91
C GLU A 83 13.09 8.92 2.37
N THR A 84 13.89 9.95 2.66
CA THR A 84 15.27 9.78 3.15
C THR A 84 15.42 9.74 4.67
N MET A 85 14.35 9.86 5.47
CA MET A 85 14.49 9.99 6.94
C MET A 85 13.59 9.10 7.82
N THR A 86 13.00 8.01 7.34
CA THR A 86 12.21 7.09 8.20
C THR A 86 12.55 5.60 8.07
N GLN A 87 13.82 5.27 7.81
CA GLN A 87 14.38 3.95 8.12
C GLN A 87 15.65 4.11 8.95
N THR A 88 15.50 4.34 10.26
CA THR A 88 16.46 3.95 11.32
C THR A 88 15.95 4.39 12.71
N SER A 89 15.29 3.48 13.44
CA SER A 89 15.17 3.33 14.92
C SER A 89 13.84 2.59 15.20
N ALA A 90 13.77 1.40 15.81
CA ALA A 90 14.64 0.65 16.70
C ALA A 90 14.69 -0.82 16.21
N GLU A 91 15.84 -1.49 16.14
CA GLU A 91 16.43 -2.25 17.24
C GLU A 91 17.94 -2.39 17.00
N ASN A 92 18.78 -1.73 17.81
CA ASN A 92 19.99 -2.39 18.31
C ASN A 92 20.54 -1.70 19.56
N GLU A 93 21.02 -2.55 20.47
CA GLU A 93 21.84 -2.27 21.65
C GLU A 93 21.14 -1.79 22.93
N GLN A 94 20.52 -2.74 23.63
CA GLN A 94 20.82 -2.88 25.06
C GLN A 94 21.58 -4.20 25.27
N SER A 95 22.87 -4.20 24.90
CA SER A 95 23.82 -5.15 25.45
C SER A 95 24.09 -4.73 26.90
N SER A 96 23.26 -5.22 27.82
CA SER A 96 23.61 -5.30 29.24
C SER A 96 23.75 -6.77 29.62
N ASN A 97 24.93 -7.30 29.33
CA ASN A 97 25.64 -8.28 30.14
C ASN A 97 25.11 -8.43 31.59
N THR A 98 24.29 -9.45 31.86
CA THR A 98 24.16 -10.00 33.21
C THR A 98 24.07 -11.52 33.16
N SER A 99 25.08 -12.16 33.75
CA SER A 99 25.22 -13.61 33.96
C SER A 99 23.95 -14.24 34.49
N THR A 100 23.43 -15.24 33.78
CA THR A 100 22.53 -16.24 34.35
C THR A 100 23.36 -17.29 35.12
N PRO A 101 23.09 -17.58 36.40
CA PRO A 101 23.72 -18.69 37.09
C PRO A 101 23.08 -20.02 36.65
N VAL A 102 23.91 -21.03 36.39
CA VAL A 102 23.48 -22.42 36.19
C VAL A 102 22.92 -22.93 37.53
N LEU A 103 21.67 -23.39 37.55
CA LEU A 103 21.10 -24.08 38.70
C LEU A 103 21.63 -25.53 38.72
N ILE A 104 22.05 -25.96 39.92
CA ILE A 104 22.46 -27.33 40.29
C ILE A 104 21.26 -28.29 40.15
#